data_AF-A0A7W0CY74-F1
#
_entry.id   AF-A0A7W0CY74-F1
#
_cell.length_a   1.000
_cell.length_b   1.000
_cell.length_c   1.000
_cell.angle_alpha   90.00
_cell.angle_beta   90.00
_cell.angle_gamma   90.00
#
_symmetry.space_group_name_H-M   'P 1'
#
loop_
_entity.id
_entity.type
_entity.pdbx_description
1 polymer ?
#
loop_
_entity_poly.entity_id
_entity_poly.type
_entity_poly.pdbx_seq_one_letter_code
_entity_poly.pdbx_strand_id
1 'polypeptide(L)'
;MPNLKPDRSSIGVTDRFKGNFTKALYLRSIAPQELEQRLGYEAGRLREGWWLLFALEKPDFSNFEFGGYTYFSGSRIGDPKLGNGRPTVESELEKDLGGPAAVVNAKKAHLVGLRTVGHDRLAKVIPVASGTDYPVGKGIYQCNVPNPIRCEVASFVPPGGMYVGNYKLNSEA
;
A
#
# COMPACT_ATOMS: atom_id res chain seq x y z
N MET A 1 -14.64 -0.08 5.68
CA MET A 1 -14.04 0.86 4.70
C MET A 1 -15.08 1.91 4.40
N PRO A 2 -14.72 3.18 4.12
CA PRO A 2 -15.68 4.14 3.59
C PRO A 2 -16.43 3.58 2.39
N ASN A 3 -17.68 4.00 2.23
CA ASN A 3 -18.51 3.69 1.07
C ASN A 3 -18.03 4.52 -0.14
N LEU A 4 -16.90 4.11 -0.72
CA LEU A 4 -16.43 4.67 -1.99
C LEU A 4 -17.34 4.17 -3.11
N LYS A 5 -18.10 5.08 -3.73
CA LYS A 5 -18.91 4.76 -4.92
C LYS A 5 -17.97 4.56 -6.10
N PRO A 6 -18.18 3.56 -6.98
CA PRO A 6 -17.34 3.25 -8.16
C PRO A 6 -17.43 4.32 -9.28
N ASP A 7 -17.37 5.61 -8.92
CA ASP A 7 -17.48 6.76 -9.82
C ASP A 7 -16.75 7.99 -9.26
N ARG A 8 -16.49 8.99 -10.10
CA ARG A 8 -15.68 10.17 -9.75
C ARG A 8 -16.21 11.02 -8.57
N SER A 9 -17.42 10.79 -8.05
CA SER A 9 -17.97 11.56 -6.93
C SER A 9 -17.20 11.40 -5.62
N SER A 10 -16.44 10.30 -5.47
CA SER A 10 -15.62 10.08 -4.27
C SER A 10 -14.27 10.80 -4.32
N ILE A 11 -13.87 11.39 -5.45
CA ILE A 11 -12.58 12.07 -5.60
C ILE A 11 -12.55 13.33 -4.73
N GLY A 12 -11.43 13.56 -4.03
CA GLY A 12 -11.25 14.68 -3.09
C GLY A 12 -11.75 14.39 -1.67
N VAL A 13 -12.48 13.28 -1.47
CA VAL A 13 -12.89 12.85 -0.13
C VAL A 13 -11.65 12.47 0.68
N THR A 14 -11.61 12.93 1.94
CA THR A 14 -10.60 12.54 2.91
C THR A 14 -11.23 11.60 3.95
N ASP A 15 -10.58 10.46 4.21
CA ASP A 15 -10.97 9.52 5.26
C ASP A 15 -9.74 8.75 5.79
N ARG A 16 -9.93 7.86 6.77
CA ARG A 16 -8.86 7.07 7.38
C ARG A 16 -8.82 5.66 6.80
N PHE A 17 -7.63 5.25 6.35
CA PHE A 17 -7.39 3.93 5.73
C PHE A 17 -6.20 3.22 6.36
N LYS A 18 -6.28 1.90 6.42
CA LYS A 18 -5.24 1.00 6.95
C LYS A 18 -4.84 -0.07 5.94
N GLY A 19 -3.92 -0.94 6.33
CA GLY A 19 -3.43 -2.05 5.53
C GLY A 19 -2.23 -1.65 4.68
N ASN A 20 -2.04 -2.31 3.54
CA ASN A 20 -0.86 -2.07 2.71
C ASN A 20 -0.95 -0.76 1.92
N PHE A 21 0.17 -0.07 1.90
CA PHE A 21 0.49 1.09 1.08
C PHE A 21 1.74 0.79 0.26
N THR A 22 1.89 1.48 -0.86
CA THR A 22 3.09 1.48 -1.71
C THR A 22 3.50 2.92 -2.01
N LYS A 23 4.47 3.12 -2.90
CA LYS A 23 4.82 4.45 -3.41
C LYS A 23 4.12 4.70 -4.74
N ALA A 24 3.66 5.94 -4.93
CA ALA A 24 2.95 6.34 -6.14
C ALA A 24 3.75 6.07 -7.42
N LEU A 25 5.08 6.19 -7.39
CA LEU A 25 5.95 5.94 -8.54
C LEU A 25 5.76 4.55 -9.17
N TYR A 26 5.37 3.55 -8.38
CA TYR A 26 5.16 2.18 -8.86
C TYR A 26 3.80 1.97 -9.55
N LEU A 27 2.89 2.95 -9.46
CA LEU A 27 1.51 2.82 -9.91
C LEU A 27 1.24 3.47 -11.28
N ARG A 28 2.13 4.38 -11.71
CA ARG A 28 1.92 5.18 -12.91
C ARG A 28 2.21 4.40 -14.19
N SER A 29 1.31 4.52 -15.17
CA SER A 29 1.46 3.93 -16.50
C SER A 29 1.66 2.40 -16.47
N ILE A 30 1.10 1.72 -15.48
CA ILE A 30 1.11 0.26 -15.37
C ILE A 30 -0.26 -0.28 -15.73
N ALA A 31 -0.30 -1.28 -16.61
CA ALA A 31 -1.53 -1.99 -16.96
C ALA A 31 -2.12 -2.69 -15.72
N PRO A 32 -3.46 -2.75 -15.54
CA PRO A 32 -4.07 -3.37 -14.36
C PRO A 32 -3.59 -4.78 -14.04
N GLN A 33 -3.39 -5.63 -15.06
CA GLN A 33 -2.93 -7.01 -14.88
C GLN A 33 -1.50 -7.07 -14.34
N GLU A 34 -0.62 -6.20 -14.84
CA GLU A 34 0.75 -6.07 -14.32
C GLU A 34 0.73 -5.48 -12.90
N LEU A 35 -0.15 -4.52 -12.65
CA LEU A 35 -0.29 -3.89 -11.33
C LEU A 35 -0.78 -4.88 -10.28
N GLU A 36 -1.72 -5.77 -10.64
CA GLU A 36 -2.16 -6.89 -9.80
C GLU A 36 -0.98 -7.76 -9.38
N GLN A 37 -0.17 -8.21 -10.33
CA GLN A 37 0.99 -9.05 -10.03
C GLN A 37 2.01 -8.35 -9.12
N ARG A 38 2.25 -7.05 -9.35
CA ARG A 38 3.16 -6.25 -8.53
C ARG A 38 2.65 -6.06 -7.11
N LEU A 39 1.36 -5.75 -6.96
CA LEU A 39 0.73 -5.57 -5.66
C LEU A 39 0.42 -6.89 -4.96
N GLY A 40 0.44 -8.00 -5.68
CA GLY A 40 0.12 -9.34 -5.16
C GLY A 40 -1.35 -9.69 -5.21
N TYR A 41 -2.18 -8.92 -5.93
CA TYR A 41 -3.58 -9.27 -6.12
C TYR A 41 -3.75 -10.51 -7.00
N GLU A 42 -4.85 -11.23 -6.78
CA GLU A 42 -5.30 -12.27 -7.71
C GLU A 42 -5.61 -11.67 -9.09
N ALA A 43 -5.45 -12.47 -10.14
CA ALA A 43 -5.72 -12.02 -11.50
C ALA A 43 -7.19 -11.58 -11.65
N GLY A 44 -7.40 -10.39 -12.22
CA GLY A 44 -8.71 -9.79 -12.45
C GLY A 44 -9.27 -9.01 -11.25
N ARG A 45 -8.52 -8.86 -10.15
CA ARG A 45 -8.95 -8.06 -8.98
C ARG A 45 -9.28 -6.60 -9.32
N LEU A 46 -8.55 -6.01 -10.26
CA LEU A 46 -8.69 -4.62 -10.73
C LEU A 46 -9.57 -4.51 -11.98
N ARG A 47 -10.18 -5.61 -12.46
CA ARG A 47 -10.98 -5.62 -13.69
C ARG A 47 -12.20 -4.69 -13.64
N GLU A 48 -12.76 -4.48 -12.45
CA GLU A 48 -13.94 -3.63 -12.20
C GLU A 48 -13.56 -2.17 -11.92
N GLY A 49 -12.29 -1.82 -12.07
CA GLY A 49 -11.74 -0.53 -11.70
C GLY A 49 -11.23 -0.50 -10.26
N TRP A 50 -10.59 0.61 -9.90
CA TRP A 50 -9.94 0.78 -8.61
C TRP A 50 -9.76 2.24 -8.21
N TRP A 51 -9.65 2.44 -6.90
CA TRP A 51 -9.40 3.72 -6.27
C TRP A 51 -7.92 3.89 -5.99
N LEU A 52 -7.38 5.04 -6.41
CA LEU A 52 -6.08 5.51 -5.96
C LEU A 52 -6.28 6.47 -4.80
N LEU A 53 -5.65 6.17 -3.68
CA LEU A 53 -5.62 7.02 -2.50
C LEU A 53 -4.19 7.47 -2.26
N PHE A 54 -4.04 8.70 -1.77
CA PHE A 54 -2.76 9.16 -1.28
C PHE A 54 -2.81 9.48 0.20
N ALA A 55 -1.79 9.05 0.95
CA ALA A 55 -1.67 9.40 2.35
C ALA A 55 -1.41 10.90 2.52
N LEU A 56 -2.09 11.50 3.50
CA LEU A 56 -1.89 12.88 3.94
C LEU A 56 -0.97 12.97 5.15
N GLU A 57 -0.76 11.86 5.85
CA GLU A 57 0.14 11.73 6.99
C GLU A 57 1.00 10.46 6.86
N LYS A 58 2.14 10.44 7.54
CA LYS A 58 2.99 9.25 7.61
C LYS A 58 2.57 8.38 8.79
N PRO A 59 2.66 7.05 8.69
CA PRO A 59 2.66 6.22 9.89
C PRO A 59 3.90 6.55 10.75
N ASP A 60 3.75 6.44 12.08
CA ASP A 60 4.90 6.40 12.98
C ASP A 60 5.46 4.97 13.08
N PHE A 61 6.55 4.79 13.82
CA PHE A 61 7.23 3.48 13.95
C PHE A 61 6.39 2.42 14.69
N SER A 62 5.42 2.86 15.52
CA SER A 62 4.49 1.97 16.21
C SER A 62 3.30 1.57 15.33
N ASN A 63 2.98 2.41 14.34
CA ASN A 63 1.94 2.18 13.35
C ASN A 63 2.49 1.76 11.97
N PHE A 64 3.59 1.00 11.99
CA PHE A 64 4.28 0.54 10.79
C PHE A 64 4.75 -0.88 11.00
N GLU A 65 4.40 -1.74 10.06
CA GLU A 65 4.96 -3.08 9.93
C GLU A 65 5.58 -3.20 8.53
N PHE A 66 6.71 -3.92 8.45
CA PHE A 66 7.31 -4.20 7.15
C PHE A 66 6.32 -4.99 6.29
N GLY A 67 5.92 -4.41 5.17
CA GLY A 67 5.22 -5.10 4.09
C GLY A 67 6.26 -5.75 3.19
N GLY A 68 5.92 -6.86 2.55
CA GLY A 68 6.93 -7.74 1.98
C GLY A 68 7.81 -7.16 0.88
N TYR A 69 9.04 -7.64 0.82
CA TYR A 69 9.86 -7.66 -0.38
C TYR A 69 9.97 -9.12 -0.83
N THR A 70 9.37 -9.45 -1.97
CA THR A 70 9.48 -10.72 -2.74
C THR A 70 9.12 -12.04 -2.01
N TYR A 71 9.01 -12.10 -0.67
CA TYR A 71 8.76 -13.33 0.11
C TYR A 71 7.76 -13.18 1.29
N PHE A 72 7.16 -12.00 1.51
CA PHE A 72 6.32 -11.74 2.69
C PHE A 72 4.94 -11.15 2.35
N SER A 73 3.89 -11.54 3.09
CA SER A 73 2.50 -11.06 2.93
C SER A 73 1.87 -10.79 4.29
N GLY A 74 1.21 -9.63 4.42
CA GLY A 74 0.54 -9.23 5.66
C GLY A 74 1.48 -9.21 6.85
N SER A 75 2.72 -8.74 6.62
CA SER A 75 3.79 -8.72 7.63
C SER A 75 4.16 -10.10 8.20
N ARG A 76 3.88 -11.16 7.45
CA ARG A 76 4.25 -12.55 7.73
C ARG A 76 5.01 -13.19 6.59
N ILE A 77 5.83 -14.19 6.91
CA ILE A 77 6.74 -14.85 5.97
C ILE A 77 6.07 -16.08 5.37
N GLY A 78 6.14 -16.21 4.04
CA GLY A 78 5.59 -17.35 3.30
C GLY A 78 4.15 -17.17 2.79
N ASP A 79 3.59 -18.22 2.17
CA ASP A 79 2.33 -18.19 1.43
C ASP A 79 1.11 -17.84 2.33
N PRO A 80 0.27 -16.85 1.97
CA PRO A 80 -0.95 -16.51 2.72
C PRO A 80 -1.92 -17.67 2.96
N LYS A 81 -1.91 -18.72 2.13
CA LYS A 81 -2.69 -19.95 2.34
C LYS A 81 -2.32 -20.70 3.63
N LEU A 82 -1.13 -20.45 4.17
CA LEU A 82 -0.68 -21.01 5.46
C LEU A 82 -1.25 -20.27 6.68
N GLY A 83 -2.05 -19.21 6.46
CA GLY A 83 -2.80 -18.53 7.51
C GLY A 83 -1.93 -17.76 8.51
N ASN A 84 -2.44 -17.64 9.75
CA ASN A 84 -1.83 -16.83 10.82
C ASN A 84 -0.71 -17.55 11.59
N GLY A 85 -0.46 -18.83 11.31
CA GLY A 85 0.63 -19.59 11.94
C GLY A 85 2.03 -19.23 11.43
N ARG A 86 2.12 -18.44 10.36
CA ARG A 86 3.40 -18.01 9.74
C ARG A 86 4.19 -17.07 10.67
N PRO A 87 5.53 -17.15 10.73
CA PRO A 87 6.34 -16.17 11.44
C PRO A 87 6.05 -14.74 10.97
N THR A 88 6.08 -13.77 11.89
CA THR A 88 6.01 -12.36 11.49
C THR A 88 7.36 -11.94 10.92
N VAL A 89 7.34 -11.03 9.95
CA VAL A 89 8.56 -10.43 9.39
C VAL A 89 9.38 -9.78 10.50
N GLU A 90 8.72 -9.17 11.48
CA GLU A 90 9.37 -8.57 12.63
C GLU A 90 10.10 -9.60 13.49
N SER A 91 9.51 -10.77 13.74
CA SER A 91 10.16 -11.82 14.54
C SER A 91 11.42 -12.40 13.89
N GLU A 92 11.48 -12.45 12.55
CA GLU A 92 12.73 -12.85 11.87
C GLU A 92 13.71 -11.69 11.79
N LEU A 93 13.26 -10.45 11.55
CA LEU A 93 14.14 -9.29 11.59
C LEU A 93 14.76 -9.08 12.96
N GLU A 94 14.07 -9.42 14.05
CA GLU A 94 14.66 -9.39 15.40
C GLU A 94 15.82 -10.39 15.53
N LYS A 95 15.71 -11.58 14.92
CA LYS A 95 16.80 -12.57 14.91
C LYS A 95 17.97 -12.10 14.04
N ASP A 96 17.67 -11.56 12.86
CA ASP A 96 18.67 -11.16 11.87
C ASP A 96 19.41 -9.87 12.25
N LEU A 97 18.71 -8.91 12.86
CA LEU A 97 19.25 -7.58 13.21
C LEU A 97 19.76 -7.48 14.65
N GLY A 98 19.67 -8.56 15.45
CA GLY A 98 20.21 -8.59 16.81
C GLY A 98 19.29 -7.98 17.88
N GLY A 99 17.97 -8.00 17.67
CA GLY A 99 16.95 -7.74 18.68
C GLY A 99 16.02 -6.55 18.39
N PRO A 100 15.02 -6.31 19.28
CA PRO A 100 13.93 -5.36 19.04
C PRO A 100 14.37 -3.91 18.80
N ALA A 101 15.44 -3.45 19.46
CA ALA A 101 15.96 -2.10 19.28
C ALA A 101 16.48 -1.86 17.85
N ALA A 102 17.10 -2.86 17.24
CA ALA A 102 17.60 -2.79 15.87
C ALA A 102 16.45 -2.74 14.85
N VAL A 103 15.38 -3.50 15.10
CA VAL A 103 14.15 -3.45 14.29
C VAL A 103 13.49 -2.08 14.37
N VAL A 104 13.39 -1.48 15.56
CA VAL A 104 12.87 -0.12 15.72
C VAL A 104 13.72 0.89 14.93
N ASN A 105 15.04 0.78 14.98
CA ASN A 105 15.94 1.65 14.20
C ASN A 105 15.77 1.45 12.69
N ALA A 106 15.61 0.21 12.23
CA ALA A 106 15.34 -0.10 10.83
C ALA A 106 14.00 0.49 10.37
N LYS A 107 12.94 0.39 11.19
CA LYS A 107 11.65 1.04 10.92
C LYS A 107 11.80 2.55 10.83
N LYS A 108 12.47 3.17 11.81
CA LYS A 108 12.73 4.63 11.80
C LYS A 108 13.47 5.06 10.54
N ALA A 109 14.52 4.34 10.13
CA ALA A 109 15.26 4.61 8.91
C ALA A 109 14.38 4.48 7.66
N HIS A 110 13.49 3.48 7.60
CA HIS A 110 12.53 3.34 6.51
C HIS A 110 11.53 4.50 6.43
N LEU A 111 10.99 4.93 7.57
CA LEU A 111 10.04 6.04 7.63
C LEU A 111 10.63 7.37 7.16
N VAL A 112 11.96 7.56 7.30
CA VAL A 112 12.67 8.72 6.74
C VAL A 112 12.53 8.79 5.23
N GLY A 113 12.46 7.65 4.53
CA GLY A 113 12.28 7.59 3.07
C GLY A 113 10.86 7.84 2.60
N LEU A 114 9.87 7.80 3.51
CA LEU A 114 8.47 8.01 3.15
C LEU A 114 8.17 9.50 2.94
N ARG A 115 7.32 9.76 1.95
CA ARG A 115 6.88 11.11 1.58
C ARG A 115 5.35 11.12 1.54
N THR A 116 4.77 12.30 1.79
CA THR A 116 3.33 12.55 1.64
C THR A 116 3.03 13.37 0.38
N VAL A 117 4.08 13.82 -0.32
CA VAL A 117 4.03 14.65 -1.53
C VAL A 117 5.00 14.12 -2.60
N GLY A 118 4.79 14.49 -3.86
CA GLY A 118 5.63 14.07 -4.98
C GLY A 118 5.45 12.61 -5.40
N HIS A 119 6.36 12.11 -6.23
CA HIS A 119 6.29 10.76 -6.84
C HIS A 119 6.55 9.63 -5.85
N ASP A 120 7.36 9.87 -4.82
CA ASP A 120 7.63 8.92 -3.73
C ASP A 120 6.52 8.86 -2.68
N ARG A 121 5.41 9.58 -2.88
CA ARG A 121 4.37 9.66 -1.86
C ARG A 121 3.70 8.32 -1.60
N LEU A 122 3.32 8.08 -0.35
CA LEU A 122 2.54 6.92 0.04
C LEU A 122 1.19 6.90 -0.66
N ALA A 123 0.88 5.75 -1.26
CA ALA A 123 -0.31 5.51 -2.03
C ALA A 123 -0.96 4.17 -1.66
N LYS A 124 -2.28 4.09 -1.75
CA LYS A 124 -3.04 2.85 -1.57
C LYS A 124 -3.92 2.63 -2.79
N VAL A 125 -4.01 1.37 -3.21
CA VAL A 125 -4.92 0.90 -4.26
C VAL A 125 -6.07 0.19 -3.58
N ILE A 126 -7.32 0.56 -3.89
CA ILE A 126 -8.50 -0.15 -3.39
C ILE A 126 -9.30 -0.64 -4.60
N PRO A 127 -9.30 -1.95 -4.88
CA PRO A 127 -10.14 -2.51 -5.94
C PRO A 127 -11.62 -2.22 -5.68
N VAL A 128 -12.40 -2.01 -6.75
CA VAL A 128 -13.87 -1.96 -6.64
C VAL A 128 -14.43 -3.33 -6.24
N ALA A 129 -13.85 -4.40 -6.78
CA ALA A 129 -14.26 -5.76 -6.45
C ALA A 129 -14.03 -6.09 -4.96
N SER A 130 -15.04 -6.64 -4.29
CA SER A 130 -14.96 -7.10 -2.89
C SER A 130 -14.07 -8.33 -2.73
N GLY A 131 -13.32 -8.46 -1.63
CA GLY A 131 -12.41 -9.59 -1.37
C GLY A 131 -11.25 -9.21 -0.46
N THR A 132 -10.29 -10.13 -0.26
CA THR A 132 -9.19 -10.02 0.70
C THR A 132 -8.13 -8.97 0.32
N ASP A 133 -7.55 -8.34 1.35
CA ASP A 133 -6.43 -7.41 1.22
C ASP A 133 -5.11 -8.19 0.97
N TYR A 134 -4.43 -7.82 -0.13
CA TYR A 134 -3.01 -8.01 -0.45
C TYR A 134 -2.29 -9.32 -0.02
N PRO A 135 -2.30 -10.36 -0.88
CA PRO A 135 -1.24 -11.39 -0.91
C PRO A 135 0.15 -10.81 -1.25
N VAL A 136 1.19 -11.65 -1.23
CA VAL A 136 2.59 -11.29 -1.52
C VAL A 136 2.69 -10.66 -2.93
N GLY A 137 3.11 -9.40 -3.02
CA GLY A 137 3.40 -8.75 -4.30
C GLY A 137 4.77 -9.12 -4.88
N LYS A 138 4.92 -8.94 -6.20
CA LYS A 138 6.23 -9.07 -6.87
C LYS A 138 6.85 -7.69 -7.13
N GLY A 139 7.94 -7.38 -6.44
CA GLY A 139 8.91 -6.38 -6.92
C GLY A 139 8.56 -4.91 -6.74
N ILE A 140 7.57 -4.55 -5.90
CA ILE A 140 7.34 -3.15 -5.50
C ILE A 140 7.28 -3.00 -3.99
N TYR A 141 7.71 -1.83 -3.51
CA TYR A 141 7.67 -1.49 -2.09
C TYR A 141 6.26 -1.65 -1.53
N GLN A 142 6.14 -2.31 -0.37
CA GLN A 142 4.91 -2.35 0.40
C GLN A 142 5.21 -2.04 1.87
N CYS A 143 4.35 -1.24 2.50
CA CYS A 143 4.33 -1.09 3.94
C CYS A 143 2.94 -1.33 4.48
N ASN A 144 2.84 -2.13 5.54
CA ASN A 144 1.60 -2.36 6.22
C ASN A 144 1.42 -1.32 7.32
N VAL A 145 0.23 -0.71 7.36
CA VAL A 145 -0.16 0.32 8.33
C VAL A 145 -1.33 -0.24 9.13
N PRO A 146 -1.11 -0.79 10.35
CA PRO A 146 -2.15 -1.51 11.10
C PRO A 146 -3.32 -0.62 11.55
N ASN A 147 -3.01 0.61 11.97
CA ASN A 147 -4.00 1.59 12.42
C ASN A 147 -4.28 2.62 11.34
N PRO A 148 -5.56 2.98 11.06
CA PRO A 148 -5.91 3.85 9.96
C PRO A 148 -5.23 5.23 10.00
N ILE A 149 -4.68 5.67 8.87
CA ILE A 149 -4.10 7.01 8.64
C ILE A 149 -4.94 7.80 7.65
N ARG A 150 -4.91 9.14 7.74
CA ARG A 150 -5.63 10.03 6.81
C ARG A 150 -5.12 9.89 5.38
N CYS A 151 -6.04 9.66 4.45
CA CYS A 151 -5.80 9.62 3.02
C CYS A 151 -6.85 10.43 2.27
N GLU A 152 -6.45 10.98 1.13
CA GLU A 152 -7.34 11.57 0.14
C GLU A 152 -7.58 10.57 -0.99
N VAL A 153 -8.83 10.44 -1.43
CA VAL A 153 -9.19 9.72 -2.66
C VAL A 153 -8.76 10.56 -3.86
N ALA A 154 -7.66 10.18 -4.49
CA ALA A 154 -7.01 10.96 -5.53
C ALA A 154 -7.61 10.72 -6.91
N SER A 155 -7.99 9.48 -7.22
CA SER A 155 -8.52 9.13 -8.54
C SER A 155 -9.36 7.86 -8.50
N PHE A 156 -10.34 7.83 -9.40
CA PHE A 156 -10.95 6.59 -9.87
C PHE A 156 -10.31 6.16 -11.18
N VAL A 157 -9.83 4.93 -11.25
CA VAL A 157 -9.37 4.32 -12.49
C VAL A 157 -10.44 3.33 -12.96
N PRO A 158 -11.09 3.58 -14.11
CA PRO A 158 -12.16 2.72 -14.60
C PRO A 158 -11.62 1.34 -15.05
N PRO A 159 -12.51 0.36 -15.30
CA PRO A 159 -12.16 -0.93 -15.91
C PRO A 159 -11.18 -0.80 -17.09
N GLY A 160 -10.08 -1.55 -17.05
CA GLY A 160 -9.02 -1.52 -18.09
C GLY A 160 -8.18 -0.23 -18.13
N GLY A 161 -8.49 0.77 -17.31
CA GLY A 161 -7.78 2.03 -17.26
C GLY A 161 -6.41 1.93 -16.58
N MET A 162 -5.54 2.87 -16.93
CA MET A 162 -4.25 3.07 -16.25
C MET A 162 -4.24 4.41 -15.54
N TYR A 163 -3.57 4.47 -14.40
CA TYR A 163 -3.29 5.75 -13.76
C TYR A 163 -2.18 6.48 -14.53
N VAL A 164 -2.55 7.57 -15.21
CA VAL A 164 -1.63 8.44 -15.95
C VAL A 164 -1.39 9.79 -15.27
N GLY A 165 -2.10 10.04 -14.17
CA GLY A 165 -2.10 11.34 -13.48
C GLY A 165 -0.71 11.74 -12.99
N ASN A 166 -0.48 13.05 -12.99
CA ASN A 166 0.68 13.59 -12.31
C ASN A 166 0.49 13.38 -10.81
N TYR A 167 1.51 12.89 -10.12
CA TYR A 167 1.57 12.96 -8.66
C TYR A 167 1.31 14.43 -8.33
N LYS A 168 0.21 14.76 -7.62
CA LYS A 168 -0.13 16.15 -7.30
C LYS A 168 1.17 16.88 -6.87
N LEU A 169 1.73 17.66 -7.78
CA LEU A 169 2.63 18.75 -7.49
C LEU A 169 1.63 19.77 -6.96
N ASN A 170 1.75 20.18 -5.70
CA ASN A 170 0.88 21.24 -5.23
C ASN A 170 1.02 22.41 -6.21
N SER A 171 -0.09 22.75 -6.88
CA SER A 171 -0.30 24.08 -7.43
C SER A 171 -0.57 24.97 -6.22
N GLU A 172 0.49 25.69 -5.79
CA GLU A 172 0.49 26.94 -4.99
C GLU A 172 -0.19 26.88 -3.60
N ALA A 173 0.25 27.56 -2.54
CA ALA A 173 1.18 28.67 -2.35
C ALA A 173 1.89 28.51 -1.00
#